data_AF-A0A432GR71-F1
#
_entry.id   AF-A0A432GR71-F1
#
_cell.length_a   1.000
_cell.length_b   1.000
_cell.length_c   1.000
_cell.angle_alpha   90.00
_cell.angle_beta   90.00
_cell.angle_gamma   90.00
#
_symmetry.space_group_name_H-M   'P 1'
#
loop_
_entity.id
_entity.type
_entity.pdbx_description
1 polymer ?
#
loop_
_entity_poly.entity_id
_entity_poly.type
_entity_poly.pdbx_seq_one_letter_code
_entity_poly.pdbx_strand_id
1 'polypeptide(L)'
;MCCKRSTELTEIIESKPAEKGKEWLAFDDFQKMELKVGHIRSCRKVEKSNKLLCSEVDLAEGRMRSIVSGAAEFYTPEELTDRRVLVVANLKPVKLMGEVSEGMILFSDDNGKLVLIEAPEDVNPGVTVR
;
A
#
# COMPACT_ATOMS: atom_id res chain seq x y z
N MET A 1 -28.57 53.46 -13.73
CA MET A 1 -27.10 53.46 -13.90
C MET A 1 -26.47 53.47 -12.52
N CYS A 2 -26.12 52.28 -12.01
CA CYS A 2 -25.30 52.14 -10.81
C CYS A 2 -24.15 51.20 -11.19
N CYS A 3 -22.96 51.59 -10.79
CA CYS A 3 -21.69 51.16 -11.31
C CYS A 3 -21.11 50.04 -10.42
N LYS A 4 -20.24 49.22 -11.04
CA LYS A 4 -19.10 48.48 -10.46
C LYS A 4 -19.27 46.98 -10.20
N ARG A 5 -18.57 46.25 -11.08
CA ARG A 5 -17.62 45.17 -10.77
C ARG A 5 -18.11 44.06 -9.83
N SER A 6 -18.52 42.95 -10.44
CA SER A 6 -18.35 41.63 -9.83
C SER A 6 -17.06 41.02 -10.40
N THR A 7 -15.97 41.22 -9.70
CA THR A 7 -14.68 40.55 -9.90
C THR A 7 -14.31 40.02 -8.53
N GLU A 8 -14.44 38.72 -8.29
CA GLU A 8 -14.05 37.96 -7.08
C GLU A 8 -14.66 36.55 -7.25
N LEU A 9 -14.03 35.39 -7.12
CA LEU A 9 -12.68 34.91 -6.79
C LEU A 9 -12.57 33.55 -7.53
N THR A 10 -11.63 33.29 -8.43
CA THR A 10 -10.29 32.76 -8.12
C THR A 10 -10.31 31.61 -7.10
N GLU A 11 -10.97 30.50 -7.42
CA GLU A 11 -10.53 29.20 -6.90
C GLU A 11 -9.22 28.86 -7.60
N ILE A 12 -8.13 29.22 -6.93
CA ILE A 12 -6.79 28.80 -7.23
C ILE A 12 -6.77 27.29 -6.98
N ILE A 13 -6.92 26.51 -8.06
CA ILE A 13 -6.58 25.09 -8.06
C ILE A 13 -5.07 25.05 -7.87
N GLU A 14 -4.62 24.90 -6.63
CA GLU A 14 -3.24 24.54 -6.31
C GLU A 14 -2.98 23.16 -6.94
N SER A 15 -2.57 23.18 -8.20
CA SER A 15 -2.03 22.01 -8.88
C SER A 15 -0.70 21.67 -8.21
N LYS A 16 -0.75 20.61 -7.37
CA LYS A 16 0.45 19.96 -6.85
C LYS A 16 1.42 19.75 -8.03
N PRO A 17 2.69 20.19 -7.93
CA PRO A 17 3.61 20.09 -9.04
C PRO A 17 3.71 18.64 -9.46
N ALA A 18 3.40 18.36 -10.74
CA ALA A 18 3.54 17.05 -11.33
C ALA A 18 4.99 16.59 -11.11
N GLU A 19 5.18 15.54 -10.32
CA GLU A 19 6.49 14.97 -10.07
C GLU A 19 7.15 14.68 -11.43
N LYS A 20 8.39 15.11 -11.62
CA LYS A 20 9.20 14.69 -12.76
C LYS A 20 9.10 13.16 -12.83
N GLY A 21 8.56 12.65 -13.95
CA GLY A 21 8.39 11.21 -14.13
C GLY A 21 9.70 10.47 -13.83
N LYS A 22 9.58 9.35 -13.13
CA LYS A 22 10.73 8.45 -12.89
C LYS A 22 11.32 8.02 -14.24
N GLU A 23 12.61 7.77 -14.25
CA GLU A 23 13.27 7.20 -15.45
C GLU A 23 12.67 5.84 -15.79
N TRP A 24 12.66 5.51 -17.08
CA TRP A 24 12.24 4.19 -17.55
C TRP A 24 13.20 3.13 -16.99
N LEU A 25 12.65 2.12 -16.33
CA LEU A 25 13.40 0.95 -15.89
C LEU A 25 13.50 -0.09 -17.01
N ALA A 26 14.58 -0.87 -17.02
CA ALA A 26 14.68 -2.04 -17.87
C ALA A 26 13.73 -3.14 -17.37
N PHE A 27 13.19 -3.95 -18.28
CA PHE A 27 12.31 -5.06 -17.90
C PHE A 27 12.98 -6.02 -16.89
N ASP A 28 14.29 -6.25 -17.03
CA ASP A 28 15.09 -7.06 -16.11
C ASP A 28 15.05 -6.55 -14.67
N ASP A 29 14.88 -5.24 -14.45
CA ASP A 29 14.74 -4.68 -13.10
C ASP A 29 13.37 -5.02 -12.49
N PHE A 30 12.32 -5.04 -13.30
CA PHE A 30 11.00 -5.50 -12.86
C PHE A 30 11.03 -7.00 -12.51
N GLN A 31 11.71 -7.81 -13.33
CA GLN A 31 11.83 -9.26 -13.08
C GLN A 31 12.59 -9.59 -11.79
N LYS A 32 13.40 -8.67 -11.26
CA LYS A 32 14.04 -8.84 -9.94
C LYS A 32 13.03 -8.75 -8.80
N MET A 33 11.85 -8.17 -8.99
CA MET A 33 10.84 -8.06 -7.93
C MET A 33 10.05 -9.37 -7.82
N GLU A 34 9.96 -9.91 -6.60
CA GLU A 34 9.13 -11.09 -6.34
C GLU A 34 7.74 -10.63 -5.90
N LEU A 35 6.85 -10.42 -6.87
CA LEU A 35 5.46 -10.07 -6.61
C LEU A 35 4.62 -11.33 -6.45
N LYS A 36 3.88 -11.43 -5.34
CA LYS A 36 3.01 -12.57 -5.02
C LYS A 36 1.64 -12.11 -4.55
N VAL A 37 0.64 -12.94 -4.78
CA VAL A 37 -0.65 -12.84 -4.09
C VAL A 37 -0.49 -13.37 -2.68
N GLY A 38 -0.90 -12.59 -1.68
CA GLY A 38 -0.94 -12.98 -0.28
C GLY A 38 -2.34 -12.94 0.29
N HIS A 39 -2.57 -13.69 1.36
CA HIS A 39 -3.83 -13.66 2.10
C HIS A 39 -3.57 -13.23 3.54
N ILE A 40 -4.15 -12.10 3.94
CA ILE A 40 -4.04 -11.57 5.31
C ILE A 40 -4.90 -12.45 6.22
N ARG A 41 -4.25 -13.24 7.08
CA ARG A 41 -4.95 -14.11 8.04
C ARG A 41 -5.35 -13.39 9.32
N SER A 42 -4.54 -12.42 9.72
CA SER A 42 -4.84 -11.56 10.85
C SER A 42 -4.13 -10.22 10.69
N CYS A 43 -4.73 -9.17 11.21
CA CYS A 43 -4.12 -7.85 11.27
C CYS A 43 -4.25 -7.30 12.70
N ARG A 44 -3.26 -6.51 13.15
CA ARG A 44 -3.29 -5.81 14.44
C ARG A 44 -2.67 -4.42 14.33
N LYS A 45 -3.06 -3.51 15.22
CA LYS A 45 -2.36 -2.23 15.38
C LYS A 45 -1.00 -2.47 16.05
N VAL A 46 0.02 -1.72 15.65
CA VAL A 46 1.32 -1.76 16.31
C VAL A 46 1.25 -0.89 17.57
N GLU A 47 1.47 -1.47 18.75
CA GLU A 47 1.30 -0.76 20.05
C GLU A 47 2.11 0.54 20.15
N LYS A 48 3.27 0.58 19.49
CA LYS A 48 4.20 1.72 19.51
C LYS A 48 3.94 2.75 18.40
N SER A 49 2.88 2.60 17.59
CA SER A 49 2.56 3.52 16.52
C SER A 49 1.07 3.59 16.18
N ASN A 50 0.56 4.82 16.07
CA ASN A 50 -0.82 5.06 15.62
C ASN A 50 -0.98 4.98 14.10
N LYS A 51 0.12 4.87 13.34
CA LYS A 51 0.12 4.89 11.86
C LYS A 51 0.36 3.51 11.24
N LEU A 52 0.74 2.51 12.05
CA LEU A 52 1.19 1.21 11.55
C LEU A 52 0.20 0.11 11.89
N LEU A 53 -0.04 -0.76 10.92
CA LEU A 53 -0.70 -2.05 11.07
C LEU A 53 0.31 -3.16 10.82
N CYS A 54 0.20 -4.26 11.55
CA CYS A 54 0.98 -5.47 11.36
C CYS A 54 0.05 -6.59 10.89
N SER A 55 0.27 -7.08 9.67
CA SER A 55 -0.52 -8.12 9.03
C SER A 55 0.29 -9.42 8.98
N GLU A 56 -0.33 -10.52 9.41
CA GLU A 56 0.19 -11.88 9.19
C GLU A 56 -0.34 -12.37 7.84
N VAL A 57 0.56 -12.50 6.88
CA VAL A 57 0.21 -12.80 5.49
C VAL A 57 0.69 -14.20 5.10
N ASP A 58 -0.25 -15.00 4.60
CA ASP A 58 -0.01 -16.31 4.02
C ASP A 58 0.40 -16.14 2.55
N LEU A 59 1.61 -16.60 2.21
CA LEU A 59 2.13 -16.66 0.84
C LEU A 59 2.27 -18.12 0.34
N ALA A 60 1.63 -19.09 0.99
CA ALA A 60 1.76 -20.53 0.72
C ALA A 60 3.19 -21.08 0.87
N GLU A 61 4.00 -20.49 1.77
CA GLU A 61 5.40 -20.88 2.02
C GLU A 61 5.56 -21.80 3.24
N GLY A 62 4.46 -22.27 3.82
CA GLY A 62 4.46 -23.08 5.05
C GLY A 62 4.69 -22.27 6.34
N ARG A 63 4.77 -20.93 6.23
CA ARG A 63 4.84 -19.98 7.36
C ARG A 63 4.06 -18.72 7.02
N MET A 64 3.64 -17.99 8.06
CA MET A 64 3.13 -16.63 7.92
C MET A 64 4.30 -15.65 7.86
N ARG A 65 4.11 -14.55 7.12
CA ARG A 65 5.02 -13.42 7.12
C ARG A 65 4.38 -12.26 7.86
N SER A 66 5.12 -11.66 8.79
CA SER A 66 4.75 -10.39 9.40
C SER A 66 5.08 -9.26 8.42
N ILE A 67 4.07 -8.50 8.00
CA ILE A 67 4.24 -7.35 7.10
C ILE A 67 3.62 -6.12 7.76
N VAL A 68 4.43 -5.08 7.92
CA VAL A 68 4.01 -3.84 8.56
C VAL A 68 3.67 -2.81 7.49
N SER A 69 2.46 -2.26 7.53
CA SER A 69 1.96 -1.26 6.58
C SER A 69 1.63 0.06 7.28
N GLY A 70 1.87 1.18 6.60
CA GLY A 70 1.52 2.53 7.05
C GLY A 70 0.04 2.89 6.85
N ALA A 71 -0.87 1.92 7.02
CA ALA A 71 -2.25 2.02 6.57
C ALA A 71 -3.26 2.30 7.71
N ALA A 72 -2.80 2.50 8.95
CA ALA A 72 -3.70 2.61 10.11
C ALA A 72 -4.59 3.86 10.12
N GLU A 73 -4.25 4.87 9.31
CA GLU A 73 -5.08 6.07 9.12
C GLU A 73 -6.26 5.82 8.14
N PHE A 74 -6.18 4.77 7.32
CA PHE A 74 -7.15 4.46 6.25
C PHE A 74 -7.91 3.15 6.46
N TYR A 75 -7.33 2.24 7.24
CA TYR A 75 -7.87 0.90 7.43
C TYR A 75 -7.88 0.50 8.89
N THR A 76 -8.92 -0.22 9.30
CA THR A 76 -8.92 -0.97 10.56
C THR A 76 -8.36 -2.39 10.36
N PRO A 77 -7.90 -3.05 11.43
CA PRO A 77 -7.48 -4.45 11.35
C PRO A 77 -8.54 -5.38 10.78
N GLU A 78 -9.81 -5.13 11.09
CA GLU A 78 -10.96 -5.92 10.65
C GLU A 78 -11.18 -5.78 9.14
N GLU A 79 -10.96 -4.60 8.57
CA GLU A 79 -11.14 -4.36 7.13
C GLU A 79 -10.07 -5.05 6.27
N LEU A 80 -8.87 -5.24 6.82
CA LEU A 80 -7.75 -5.92 6.14
C LEU A 80 -7.73 -7.43 6.38
N THR A 81 -8.36 -7.91 7.44
CA THR A 81 -8.40 -9.35 7.72
C THR A 81 -9.19 -10.08 6.63
N ASP A 82 -8.73 -11.26 6.25
CA ASP A 82 -9.31 -12.10 5.19
C ASP A 82 -9.23 -11.51 3.76
N ARG A 83 -8.43 -10.45 3.56
CA ARG A 83 -8.20 -9.86 2.23
C ARG A 83 -7.10 -10.58 1.47
N ARG A 84 -7.30 -10.75 0.16
CA ARG A 84 -6.26 -11.13 -0.79
C ARG A 84 -5.58 -9.89 -1.35
N VAL A 85 -4.27 -9.82 -1.24
CA VAL A 85 -3.48 -8.60 -1.49
C VAL A 85 -2.25 -8.89 -2.33
N LEU A 86 -1.69 -7.87 -2.96
CA LEU A 86 -0.41 -7.98 -3.64
C LEU A 86 0.75 -7.67 -2.67
N VAL A 87 1.78 -8.52 -2.71
CA VAL A 87 2.93 -8.45 -1.80
C VAL A 87 4.22 -8.47 -2.60
N VAL A 88 5.14 -7.55 -2.26
CA VAL A 88 6.55 -7.69 -2.64
C VAL A 88 7.25 -8.58 -1.60
N ALA A 89 7.63 -9.78 -2.01
CA ALA A 89 8.08 -10.85 -1.13
C ALA A 89 9.61 -10.95 -1.00
N ASN A 90 10.41 -10.24 -1.81
CA ASN A 90 11.87 -10.32 -1.75
C ASN A 90 12.55 -9.02 -1.26
N LEU A 91 11.81 -8.18 -0.54
CA LEU A 91 12.42 -7.06 0.18
C LEU A 91 13.23 -7.56 1.37
N LYS A 92 14.37 -6.91 1.61
CA LYS A 92 15.15 -7.16 2.83
C LYS A 92 14.27 -6.85 4.04
N PRO A 93 14.22 -7.70 5.07
CA PRO A 93 13.42 -7.43 6.26
C PRO A 93 13.82 -6.12 6.93
N VAL A 94 12.84 -5.30 7.30
CA VAL A 94 13.05 -4.01 7.97
C VAL A 94 12.38 -4.02 9.32
N LYS A 95 13.05 -3.48 10.34
CA LYS A 95 12.46 -3.29 11.67
C LYS A 95 11.74 -1.94 11.72
N LEU A 96 10.45 -1.97 12.06
CA LEU A 96 9.59 -0.80 12.20
C LEU A 96 8.95 -0.84 13.59
N MET A 97 9.32 0.10 14.46
CA MET A 97 8.75 0.22 15.82
C MET A 97 8.77 -1.07 16.65
N GLY A 98 9.77 -1.93 16.45
CA GLY A 98 9.96 -3.19 17.16
C GLY A 98 9.43 -4.43 16.42
N GLU A 99 8.63 -4.25 15.38
CA GLU A 99 8.12 -5.31 14.52
C GLU A 99 9.04 -5.53 13.31
N VAL A 100 9.19 -6.76 12.85
CA VAL A 100 9.95 -7.09 11.63
C VAL A 100 8.97 -7.20 10.48
N SER A 101 9.16 -6.39 9.44
CA SER A 101 8.41 -6.46 8.18
C SER A 101 9.19 -7.25 7.16
N GLU A 102 8.65 -8.39 6.73
CA GLU A 102 9.25 -9.32 5.75
C GLU A 102 8.64 -9.17 4.34
N GLY A 103 8.21 -7.95 4.00
CA GLY A 103 7.62 -7.62 2.72
C GLY A 103 6.95 -6.27 2.73
N MET A 104 6.14 -6.03 1.69
CA MET A 104 5.33 -4.83 1.54
C MET A 104 4.01 -5.21 0.85
N ILE A 105 2.89 -4.85 1.49
CA ILE A 105 1.56 -4.90 0.86
C ILE A 105 1.42 -3.67 -0.03
N LEU A 106 0.90 -3.86 -1.23
CA LEU A 106 0.73 -2.78 -2.20
C LEU A 106 -0.60 -2.04 -2.02
N PHE A 107 -0.50 -0.72 -2.00
CA PHE A 107 -1.63 0.21 -2.01
C PHE A 107 -1.42 1.19 -3.17
N SER A 108 -2.50 1.65 -3.79
CA SER A 108 -2.44 2.87 -4.59
C SER A 108 -2.45 4.07 -3.65
N ASP A 109 -1.68 5.11 -3.99
CA ASP A 109 -1.66 6.40 -3.31
C ASP A 109 -2.31 7.45 -4.22
N ASP A 110 -3.49 7.93 -3.82
CA ASP A 110 -4.15 9.07 -4.43
C ASP A 110 -4.12 10.25 -3.47
N ASN A 111 -3.12 11.13 -3.64
CA ASN A 111 -2.96 12.34 -2.83
C ASN A 111 -2.91 12.08 -1.31
N GLY A 112 -2.22 11.01 -0.92
CA GLY A 112 -2.07 10.57 0.46
C GLY A 112 -3.16 9.59 0.91
N LYS A 113 -4.22 9.37 0.12
CA LYS A 113 -5.23 8.36 0.40
C LYS A 113 -4.75 7.00 -0.09
N LEU A 114 -4.49 6.10 0.83
CA LEU A 114 -4.14 4.72 0.50
C LEU A 114 -5.39 3.90 0.20
N VAL A 115 -5.38 3.21 -0.94
CA VAL A 115 -6.41 2.22 -1.31
C VAL A 115 -5.73 0.88 -1.60
N LEU A 116 -6.22 -0.18 -0.97
CA LEU A 116 -5.69 -1.52 -1.09
C LEU A 116 -5.83 -2.04 -2.53
N ILE A 117 -4.76 -2.63 -3.05
CA ILE A 117 -4.82 -3.36 -4.32
C ILE A 117 -5.16 -4.82 -4.01
N GLU A 118 -6.43 -5.16 -4.21
CA GLU A 118 -6.96 -6.50 -3.98
C GLU A 118 -6.65 -7.45 -5.15
N ALA A 119 -6.25 -8.67 -4.83
CA ALA A 119 -6.14 -9.74 -5.82
C ALA A 119 -7.49 -10.44 -6.00
N PRO A 120 -7.80 -10.96 -7.21
CA PRO A 120 -9.03 -11.70 -7.46
C PRO A 120 -9.20 -12.90 -6.52
N GLU A 121 -10.46 -13.21 -6.18
CA GLU A 121 -10.78 -14.27 -5.23
C GLU A 121 -10.49 -15.69 -5.73
N ASP A 122 -10.35 -15.88 -7.03
CA ASP A 122 -10.01 -17.15 -7.65
C ASP A 122 -8.50 -17.42 -7.71
N VAL A 123 -7.68 -16.47 -7.26
CA VAL A 123 -6.22 -16.62 -7.20
C VAL A 123 -5.77 -17.09 -5.81
N ASN A 124 -5.05 -18.20 -5.80
CA ASN A 124 -4.51 -18.77 -4.56
C ASN A 124 -3.34 -17.93 -4.01
N PRO A 125 -3.16 -17.91 -2.67
CA PRO A 125 -1.97 -17.32 -2.06
C PRO A 125 -0.68 -17.99 -2.60
N GLY A 126 0.39 -17.21 -2.71
CA GLY A 126 1.69 -17.63 -3.22
C GLY A 126 1.85 -17.56 -4.74
N VAL A 127 0.77 -17.34 -5.51
CA VAL A 127 0.83 -17.19 -6.98
C VAL A 127 1.65 -15.94 -7.34
N THR A 128 2.60 -16.11 -8.26
CA THR A 128 3.44 -15.03 -8.77
C THR A 128 2.67 -14.09 -9.70
N VAL A 129 2.83 -12.79 -9.49
CA VAL A 129 2.34 -11.72 -10.36
C VAL A 129 3.44 -11.35 -11.36
N ARG A 130 3.07 -11.14 -12.62
CA ARG A 130 3.99 -10.87 -13.74
C ARG A 130 3.44 -9.77 -14.65
#